data_AF-A0A934FB40-F1
#
_entry.id   AF-A0A934FB40-F1
#
_cell.length_a   1.000
_cell.length_b   1.000
_cell.length_c   1.000
_cell.angle_alpha   90.00
_cell.angle_beta   90.00
_cell.angle_gamma   90.00
#
_symmetry.space_group_name_H-M   'P 1'
#
loop_
_entity.id
_entity.type
_entity.pdbx_description
1 polymer ?
#
loop_
_entity_poly.entity_id
_entity_poly.type
_entity_poly.pdbx_seq_one_letter_code
_entity_poly.pdbx_strand_id
1 'polypeptide(L)'
;MSQVQLQPGIYTNIFPVILPDEPVQVMVTSRAKAVDLRSLRNEIDSAQAQVSVYAHNDRVYGYGQESVTFLLARGFEKSQMLLKDTPVLAARVVLEGLIASALSKGFWQRRKISPKGFDARAEIFQLSPKGITTQGKVKVFAGYDLRCAYYPAVESLGLVVDATWAYQDENGTPLNMPQMRARNALNEALVVQEEFLRGTTRFNLQISQIRMHSYLLPFAQEFHTFLLPCGGQAQLESVPFPVIL
;
A
#
# COMPACT_ATOMS: atom_id res chain seq x y z
N MET A 1 -6.54 -22.48 -4.43
CA MET A 1 -6.61 -21.26 -5.25
C MET A 1 -5.91 -21.55 -6.57
N SER A 2 -6.54 -21.24 -7.70
CA SER A 2 -5.91 -21.42 -9.02
C SER A 2 -4.72 -20.45 -9.14
N GLN A 3 -3.58 -20.97 -9.54
CA GLN A 3 -2.36 -20.18 -9.77
C GLN A 3 -2.61 -19.24 -10.96
N VAL A 4 -2.39 -17.91 -10.82
CA VAL A 4 -2.42 -17.02 -12.00
C VAL A 4 -1.34 -17.47 -12.97
N GLN A 5 -1.75 -17.90 -14.16
CA GLN A 5 -0.83 -18.16 -15.25
C GLN A 5 -0.73 -16.92 -16.12
N LEU A 6 0.43 -16.27 -16.07
CA LEU A 6 0.77 -15.21 -17.01
C LEU A 6 1.14 -15.83 -18.36
N GLN A 7 0.77 -15.15 -19.44
CA GLN A 7 1.28 -15.49 -20.76
C GLN A 7 2.80 -15.23 -20.82
N PRO A 8 3.55 -15.83 -21.74
CA PRO A 8 4.97 -15.49 -21.92
C PRO A 8 5.14 -13.99 -22.23
N GLY A 9 5.98 -13.30 -21.48
CA GLY A 9 6.22 -11.86 -21.65
C GLY A 9 7.06 -11.24 -20.52
N ILE A 10 7.37 -9.96 -20.68
CA ILE A 10 7.98 -9.14 -19.63
C ILE A 10 6.87 -8.38 -18.94
N TYR A 11 6.80 -8.48 -17.62
CA TYR A 11 5.77 -7.85 -16.81
C TYR A 11 6.37 -6.88 -15.81
N THR A 12 5.67 -5.79 -15.58
CA THR A 12 5.97 -4.86 -14.49
C THR A 12 5.47 -5.44 -13.15
N ASN A 13 5.79 -4.76 -12.06
CA ASN A 13 5.21 -4.96 -10.74
C ASN A 13 3.98 -4.05 -10.50
N ILE A 14 3.35 -3.55 -11.57
CA ILE A 14 2.27 -2.56 -11.52
C ILE A 14 0.97 -3.25 -11.93
N PHE A 15 0.00 -3.28 -11.04
CA PHE A 15 -1.29 -3.92 -11.24
C PHE A 15 -2.36 -2.86 -11.52
N PRO A 16 -3.15 -2.98 -12.60
CA PRO A 16 -4.25 -2.06 -12.87
C PRO A 16 -5.27 -2.04 -11.72
N VAL A 17 -5.80 -0.87 -11.42
CA VAL A 17 -6.88 -0.68 -10.45
C VAL A 17 -8.12 -0.17 -11.18
N ILE A 18 -9.20 -0.93 -11.07
CA ILE A 18 -10.52 -0.53 -11.56
C ILE A 18 -11.23 0.22 -10.44
N LEU A 19 -11.61 1.45 -10.72
CA LEU A 19 -12.37 2.31 -9.82
C LEU A 19 -13.88 2.08 -10.00
N PRO A 20 -14.71 2.36 -8.98
CA PRO A 20 -16.15 2.35 -9.15
C PRO A 20 -16.58 3.39 -10.20
N ASP A 21 -17.52 3.01 -11.06
CA ASP A 21 -18.14 3.91 -12.05
C ASP A 21 -19.18 4.85 -11.44
N GLU A 22 -19.63 4.55 -10.22
CA GLU A 22 -20.60 5.35 -9.49
C GLU A 22 -19.92 6.54 -8.78
N PRO A 23 -20.57 7.72 -8.73
CA PRO A 23 -20.08 8.84 -7.93
C PRO A 23 -19.96 8.47 -6.46
N VAL A 24 -18.86 8.88 -5.84
CA VAL A 24 -18.65 8.75 -4.39
C VAL A 24 -18.96 10.06 -3.69
N GLN A 25 -19.47 9.96 -2.46
CA GLN A 25 -19.69 11.13 -1.62
C GLN A 25 -18.38 11.56 -0.96
N VAL A 26 -18.04 12.83 -1.12
CA VAL A 26 -16.95 13.49 -0.42
C VAL A 26 -17.39 14.83 0.13
N MET A 27 -16.65 15.33 1.11
CA MET A 27 -16.75 16.67 1.65
C MET A 27 -15.64 17.53 1.02
N VAL A 28 -15.95 18.71 0.51
CA VAL A 28 -14.97 19.57 -0.17
C VAL A 28 -14.95 20.96 0.44
N THR A 29 -13.76 21.54 0.59
CA THR A 29 -13.61 22.97 0.87
C THR A 29 -12.42 23.54 0.10
N SER A 30 -12.35 24.87 0.03
CA SER A 30 -11.18 25.54 -0.55
C SER A 30 -9.98 25.38 0.39
N ARG A 31 -8.80 25.13 -0.17
CA ARG A 31 -7.54 25.11 0.58
C ARG A 31 -7.25 26.42 1.30
N ALA A 32 -7.74 27.56 0.78
CA ALA A 32 -7.62 28.84 1.46
C ALA A 32 -8.39 28.87 2.81
N LYS A 33 -9.46 28.09 2.95
CA LYS A 33 -10.25 27.98 4.19
C LYS A 33 -9.68 26.94 5.16
N ALA A 34 -8.81 26.03 4.69
CA ALA A 34 -8.24 24.93 5.45
C ALA A 34 -6.72 24.83 5.20
N VAL A 35 -5.98 25.89 5.56
CA VAL A 35 -4.55 26.03 5.27
C VAL A 35 -3.71 25.01 6.05
N ASP A 36 -4.03 24.81 7.33
CA ASP A 36 -3.35 23.82 8.19
C ASP A 36 -4.19 22.56 8.40
N LEU A 37 -3.88 21.50 7.63
CA LEU A 37 -4.50 20.19 7.82
C LEU A 37 -4.03 19.47 9.09
N ARG A 38 -2.96 19.91 9.75
CA ARG A 38 -2.47 19.25 10.96
C ARG A 38 -3.44 19.44 12.11
N SER A 39 -3.93 20.66 12.33
CA SER A 39 -4.97 20.93 13.35
C SER A 39 -6.21 20.07 13.11
N LEU A 40 -6.70 20.06 11.86
CA LEU A 40 -7.87 19.27 11.50
C LEU A 40 -7.68 17.76 11.73
N ARG A 41 -6.50 17.22 11.38
CA ARG A 41 -6.17 15.81 11.64
C ARG A 41 -6.09 15.50 13.13
N ASN A 42 -5.49 16.37 13.93
CA ASN A 42 -5.43 16.19 15.37
C ASN A 42 -6.83 16.20 16.01
N GLU A 43 -7.74 17.05 15.52
CA GLU A 43 -9.14 17.06 15.97
C GLU A 43 -9.86 15.76 15.62
N ILE A 44 -9.69 15.26 14.39
CA ILE A 44 -10.24 13.97 13.94
C ILE A 44 -9.73 12.85 14.84
N ASP A 45 -8.41 12.79 15.05
CA ASP A 45 -7.77 11.77 15.89
C ASP A 45 -8.26 11.84 17.34
N SER A 46 -8.39 13.05 17.89
CA SER A 46 -8.87 13.28 19.27
C SER A 46 -10.33 12.90 19.45
N ALA A 47 -11.16 13.11 18.42
CA ALA A 47 -12.55 12.70 18.41
C ALA A 47 -12.73 11.20 18.06
N GLN A 48 -11.65 10.50 17.70
CA GLN A 48 -11.67 9.14 17.17
C GLN A 48 -12.63 8.97 15.98
N ALA A 49 -12.84 10.05 15.22
CA ALA A 49 -13.80 10.06 14.13
C ALA A 49 -13.23 9.29 12.92
N GLN A 50 -14.06 8.49 12.27
CA GLN A 50 -13.71 7.78 11.03
C GLN A 50 -13.76 8.73 9.83
N VAL A 51 -12.82 9.66 9.82
CA VAL A 51 -12.69 10.72 8.82
C VAL A 51 -11.25 10.80 8.36
N SER A 52 -11.05 11.03 7.08
CA SER A 52 -9.74 11.31 6.49
C SER A 52 -9.82 12.58 5.67
N VAL A 53 -8.73 13.35 5.69
CA VAL A 53 -8.62 14.62 4.95
C VAL A 53 -7.35 14.68 4.11
N TYR A 54 -7.53 15.10 2.87
CA TYR A 54 -6.48 15.16 1.85
C TYR A 54 -6.56 16.49 1.07
N ALA A 55 -5.45 17.22 1.00
CA ALA A 55 -5.37 18.45 0.21
C ALA A 55 -4.69 18.17 -1.14
N HIS A 56 -5.29 18.66 -2.21
CA HIS A 56 -4.69 18.66 -3.53
C HIS A 56 -5.10 19.93 -4.28
N ASN A 57 -4.11 20.60 -4.88
CA ASN A 57 -4.26 21.92 -5.51
C ASN A 57 -4.97 22.92 -4.57
N ASP A 58 -6.04 23.54 -5.05
CA ASP A 58 -6.88 24.55 -4.39
C ASP A 58 -8.00 23.95 -3.52
N ARG A 59 -8.04 22.62 -3.38
CA ARG A 59 -9.11 21.90 -2.67
C ARG A 59 -8.59 21.05 -1.51
N VAL A 60 -9.47 20.87 -0.53
CA VAL A 60 -9.33 19.86 0.52
C VAL A 60 -10.54 18.94 0.43
N TYR A 61 -10.26 17.65 0.35
CA TYR A 61 -11.22 16.58 0.31
C TYR A 61 -11.29 15.93 1.69
N GLY A 62 -12.50 15.64 2.14
CA GLY A 62 -12.79 14.88 3.34
C GLY A 62 -13.68 13.69 2.99
N TYR A 63 -13.39 12.54 3.55
CA TYR A 63 -14.12 11.29 3.27
C TYR A 63 -14.02 10.35 4.48
N GLY A 64 -14.79 9.27 4.49
CA GLY A 64 -14.96 8.39 5.64
C GLY A 64 -16.40 8.36 6.15
N GLN A 65 -16.72 7.38 6.99
CA GLN A 65 -18.08 7.10 7.48
C GLN A 65 -18.71 8.29 8.20
N GLU A 66 -17.92 9.08 8.92
CA GLU A 66 -18.40 10.21 9.72
C GLU A 66 -18.10 11.58 9.08
N SER A 67 -17.61 11.58 7.84
CA SER A 67 -17.10 12.79 7.18
C SER A 67 -18.14 13.89 7.05
N VAL A 68 -19.38 13.53 6.72
CA VAL A 68 -20.49 14.49 6.60
C VAL A 68 -20.75 15.19 7.94
N THR A 69 -20.98 14.44 9.01
CA THR A 69 -21.31 14.99 10.32
C THR A 69 -20.16 15.81 10.89
N PHE A 70 -18.92 15.36 10.72
CA PHE A 70 -17.74 16.01 11.30
C PHE A 70 -17.32 17.27 10.54
N LEU A 71 -17.34 17.25 9.21
CA LEU A 71 -16.74 18.31 8.38
C LEU A 71 -17.73 19.40 7.98
N LEU A 72 -19.04 19.14 7.99
CA LEU A 72 -20.05 20.14 7.66
C LEU A 72 -19.96 21.36 8.60
N ALA A 73 -19.80 21.14 9.90
CA ALA A 73 -19.60 22.20 10.90
C ALA A 73 -18.28 22.97 10.73
N ARG A 74 -17.36 22.47 9.90
CA ARG A 74 -16.03 23.04 9.63
C ARG A 74 -15.94 23.70 8.26
N GLY A 75 -17.08 24.01 7.64
CA GLY A 75 -17.15 24.74 6.37
C GLY A 75 -16.77 23.90 5.15
N PHE A 76 -16.89 22.58 5.25
CA PHE A 76 -16.88 21.70 4.07
C PHE A 76 -18.31 21.54 3.53
N GLU A 77 -18.42 21.40 2.23
CA GLU A 77 -19.67 21.21 1.51
C GLU A 77 -19.75 19.80 0.95
N LYS A 78 -20.96 19.23 0.88
CA LYS A 78 -21.18 17.92 0.28
C LYS A 78 -20.93 18.00 -1.22
N SER A 79 -20.21 17.02 -1.76
CA SER A 79 -19.98 16.87 -3.19
C SER A 79 -20.11 15.40 -3.60
N GLN A 80 -20.53 15.19 -4.84
CA GLN A 80 -20.55 13.89 -5.50
C GLN A 80 -19.56 13.97 -6.67
N MET A 81 -18.65 13.02 -6.78
CA MET A 81 -17.66 13.01 -7.85
C MET A 81 -17.28 11.60 -8.26
N LEU A 82 -16.87 11.44 -9.52
CA LEU A 82 -16.24 10.21 -9.96
C LEU A 82 -14.76 10.26 -9.56
N LEU A 83 -14.24 9.17 -9.00
CA LEU A 83 -12.84 9.12 -8.57
C LEU A 83 -11.86 9.32 -9.74
N LYS A 84 -12.22 8.84 -10.94
CA LYS A 84 -11.41 9.02 -12.16
C LYS A 84 -11.19 10.49 -12.53
N ASP A 85 -12.08 11.39 -12.12
CA ASP A 85 -11.95 12.83 -12.41
C ASP A 85 -10.92 13.51 -11.50
N THR A 86 -10.45 12.84 -10.45
CA THR A 86 -9.37 13.33 -9.57
C THR A 86 -8.42 12.18 -9.22
N PRO A 87 -7.53 11.79 -10.17
CA PRO A 87 -6.71 10.59 -10.01
C PRO A 87 -5.79 10.59 -8.79
N VAL A 88 -5.35 11.77 -8.33
CA VAL A 88 -4.51 11.90 -7.13
C VAL A 88 -5.30 11.55 -5.85
N LEU A 89 -6.57 11.95 -5.78
CA LEU A 89 -7.46 11.52 -4.70
C LEU A 89 -7.76 10.02 -4.82
N ALA A 90 -8.03 9.54 -6.04
CA ALA A 90 -8.28 8.13 -6.31
C ALA A 90 -7.12 7.23 -5.82
N ALA A 91 -5.88 7.58 -6.17
CA ALA A 91 -4.68 6.88 -5.71
C ALA A 91 -4.60 6.80 -4.18
N ARG A 92 -4.94 7.89 -3.51
CA ARG A 92 -4.94 7.98 -2.04
C ARG A 92 -5.99 7.06 -1.41
N VAL A 93 -7.24 7.16 -1.84
CA VAL A 93 -8.35 6.38 -1.27
C VAL A 93 -8.21 4.89 -1.58
N VAL A 94 -7.67 4.54 -2.75
CA VAL A 94 -7.34 3.17 -3.13
C VAL A 94 -6.33 2.58 -2.16
N LEU A 95 -5.23 3.29 -1.92
CA LEU A 95 -4.19 2.78 -1.03
C LEU A 95 -4.69 2.67 0.43
N GLU A 96 -5.51 3.62 0.89
CA GLU A 96 -6.13 3.55 2.23
C GLU A 96 -7.08 2.36 2.37
N GLY A 97 -7.96 2.13 1.38
CA GLY A 97 -8.89 1.00 1.38
C GLY A 97 -8.16 -0.34 1.32
N LEU A 98 -7.13 -0.45 0.48
CA LEU A 98 -6.29 -1.65 0.37
C LEU A 98 -5.56 -1.96 1.69
N ILE A 99 -4.98 -0.94 2.33
CA ILE A 99 -4.31 -1.12 3.63
C ILE A 99 -5.31 -1.54 4.70
N ALA A 100 -6.49 -0.91 4.77
CA ALA A 100 -7.52 -1.30 5.72
C ALA A 100 -7.93 -2.77 5.53
N SER A 101 -8.05 -3.22 4.27
CA SER A 101 -8.28 -4.63 3.94
C SER A 101 -7.13 -5.54 4.37
N ALA A 102 -5.88 -5.14 4.13
CA ALA A 102 -4.72 -5.92 4.57
C ALA A 102 -4.64 -6.04 6.10
N LEU A 103 -4.86 -4.94 6.82
CA LEU A 103 -4.86 -4.93 8.27
C LEU A 103 -5.96 -5.83 8.85
N SER A 104 -7.16 -5.87 8.25
CA SER A 104 -8.22 -6.78 8.69
C SER A 104 -7.91 -8.26 8.43
N LYS A 105 -7.00 -8.55 7.49
CA LYS A 105 -6.45 -9.89 7.24
C LYS A 105 -5.22 -10.24 8.10
N GLY A 106 -4.87 -9.39 9.07
CA GLY A 106 -3.79 -9.66 10.02
C GLY A 106 -2.41 -9.18 9.56
N PHE A 107 -2.32 -8.36 8.53
CA PHE A 107 -1.08 -7.63 8.26
C PHE A 107 -0.85 -6.55 9.32
N TRP A 108 0.41 -6.16 9.51
CA TRP A 108 0.77 -4.97 10.28
C TRP A 108 1.45 -3.92 9.40
N GLN A 109 1.27 -2.65 9.73
CA GLN A 109 1.79 -1.54 8.95
C GLN A 109 2.99 -0.90 9.66
N ARG A 110 4.14 -0.86 8.99
CA ARG A 110 5.34 -0.16 9.50
C ARG A 110 5.33 1.32 9.14
N ARG A 111 4.93 1.61 7.90
CA ARG A 111 4.94 2.97 7.35
C ARG A 111 3.52 3.38 6.99
N LYS A 112 2.99 4.32 7.76
CA LYS A 112 1.72 5.01 7.46
C LYS A 112 1.86 5.77 6.14
N ILE A 113 0.76 5.90 5.40
CA ILE A 113 0.76 6.67 4.16
C ILE A 113 1.16 8.12 4.49
N SER A 114 2.27 8.57 3.90
CA SER A 114 2.75 9.92 4.11
C SER A 114 1.66 10.94 3.76
N PRO A 115 1.38 11.93 4.63
CA PRO A 115 0.52 13.06 4.26
C PRO A 115 1.23 14.05 3.31
N LYS A 116 2.55 13.87 3.09
CA LYS A 116 3.40 14.71 2.25
C LYS A 116 3.95 13.88 1.10
N GLY A 117 3.57 14.21 -0.13
CA GLY A 117 4.05 13.55 -1.34
C GLY A 117 2.93 13.35 -2.37
N PHE A 118 3.31 13.37 -3.63
CA PHE A 118 2.42 13.01 -4.75
C PHE A 118 2.13 11.50 -4.78
N ASP A 119 3.08 10.69 -4.30
CA ASP A 119 2.95 9.23 -4.28
C ASP A 119 2.47 8.75 -2.91
N ALA A 120 1.23 8.27 -2.86
CA ALA A 120 0.74 7.52 -1.72
C ALA A 120 1.59 6.24 -1.60
N ARG A 121 2.37 6.11 -0.51
CA ARG A 121 3.25 4.96 -0.25
C ARG A 121 3.01 4.37 1.13
N ALA A 122 2.95 3.05 1.23
CA ALA A 122 2.84 2.33 2.50
C ALA A 122 3.66 1.04 2.50
N GLU A 123 4.03 0.59 3.69
CA GLU A 123 4.68 -0.71 3.88
C GLU A 123 3.87 -1.55 4.87
N ILE A 124 3.41 -2.71 4.40
CA ILE A 124 2.65 -3.69 5.18
C ILE A 124 3.40 -5.02 5.22
N PHE A 125 3.23 -5.78 6.29
CA PHE A 125 3.98 -7.02 6.53
C PHE A 125 3.09 -8.10 7.11
N GLN A 126 3.40 -9.36 6.80
CA GLN A 126 2.74 -10.51 7.40
C GLN A 126 3.01 -10.59 8.90
N LEU A 127 2.05 -11.12 9.66
CA LEU A 127 2.20 -11.28 11.12
C LEU A 127 3.21 -12.36 11.48
N SER A 128 3.27 -13.45 10.71
CA SER A 128 4.21 -14.54 10.94
C SER A 128 5.54 -14.28 10.22
N PRO A 129 6.68 -14.60 10.85
CA PRO A 129 7.96 -14.53 10.17
C PRO A 129 8.01 -15.60 9.07
N LYS A 130 8.58 -15.23 7.92
CA LYS A 130 8.90 -16.14 6.82
C LYS A 130 9.97 -17.15 7.25
N GLY A 131 10.88 -16.72 8.12
CA GLY A 131 11.92 -17.56 8.68
C GLY A 131 12.65 -16.88 9.83
N ILE A 132 13.46 -17.67 10.54
CA ILE A 132 14.30 -17.21 11.64
C ILE A 132 15.73 -17.64 11.31
N THR A 133 16.65 -16.68 11.37
CA THR A 133 18.08 -16.94 11.21
C THR A 133 18.61 -17.73 12.40
N THR A 134 19.57 -18.62 12.17
CA THR A 134 20.26 -19.36 13.23
C THR A 134 21.23 -18.43 13.95
N GLN A 135 21.99 -17.64 13.18
CA GLN A 135 22.88 -16.61 13.73
C GLN A 135 22.10 -15.35 14.10
N GLY A 136 22.27 -14.87 15.33
CA GLY A 136 21.62 -13.64 15.80
C GLY A 136 20.11 -13.76 16.07
N LYS A 137 19.51 -14.92 15.76
CA LYS A 137 18.11 -15.29 16.02
C LYS A 137 17.11 -14.21 15.58
N VAL A 138 17.38 -13.66 14.39
CA VAL A 138 16.55 -12.62 13.78
C VAL A 138 15.35 -13.26 13.09
N LYS A 139 14.16 -12.76 13.40
CA LYS A 139 12.91 -13.02 12.69
C LYS A 139 12.85 -12.18 11.42
N VAL A 140 12.62 -12.81 10.28
CA VAL A 140 12.51 -12.16 8.97
C VAL A 140 11.06 -12.22 8.51
N PHE A 141 10.45 -11.06 8.26
CA PHE A 141 9.05 -10.93 7.87
C PHE A 141 8.95 -10.49 6.42
N ALA A 142 8.14 -11.21 5.63
CA ALA A 142 7.78 -10.80 4.29
C ALA A 142 6.71 -9.68 4.34
N GLY A 143 6.79 -8.74 3.41
CA GLY A 143 5.84 -7.66 3.28
C GLY A 143 5.82 -7.05 1.89
N TYR A 144 5.07 -5.97 1.77
CA TYR A 144 4.84 -5.26 0.51
C TYR A 144 5.08 -3.75 0.70
N ASP A 145 5.93 -3.16 -0.15
CA ASP A 145 6.00 -1.72 -0.39
C ASP A 145 5.00 -1.39 -1.50
N LEU A 146 3.96 -0.65 -1.14
CA LEU A 146 2.81 -0.36 -1.98
C LEU A 146 2.85 1.09 -2.40
N ARG A 147 2.62 1.35 -3.70
CA ARG A 147 2.45 2.71 -4.24
C ARG A 147 1.30 2.73 -5.22
N CYS A 148 0.46 3.75 -5.16
CA CYS A 148 -0.62 3.92 -6.12
C CYS A 148 -0.45 5.25 -6.85
N ALA A 149 -0.55 5.21 -8.17
CA ALA A 149 -0.40 6.38 -9.02
C ALA A 149 -1.24 6.24 -10.29
N TYR A 150 -1.55 7.37 -10.92
CA TYR A 150 -2.18 7.41 -12.23
C TYR A 150 -1.11 7.40 -13.31
N TYR A 151 -1.29 6.56 -14.33
CA TYR A 151 -0.38 6.38 -15.45
C TYR A 151 -1.03 6.94 -16.73
N PRO A 152 -0.68 8.17 -17.15
CA PRO A 152 -1.32 8.82 -18.30
C PRO A 152 -1.17 8.04 -19.60
N ALA A 153 -0.06 7.32 -19.79
CA ALA A 153 0.22 6.57 -21.01
C ALA A 153 -0.78 5.43 -21.27
N VAL A 154 -1.44 4.93 -20.23
CA VAL A 154 -2.44 3.85 -20.30
C VAL A 154 -3.79 4.29 -19.72
N GLU A 155 -3.94 5.59 -19.46
CA GLU A 155 -5.11 6.25 -18.86
C GLU A 155 -5.69 5.51 -17.65
N SER A 156 -4.84 4.86 -16.85
CA SER A 156 -5.26 3.93 -15.81
C SER A 156 -4.55 4.19 -14.49
N LEU A 157 -5.24 3.89 -13.39
CA LEU A 157 -4.64 3.86 -12.06
C LEU A 157 -3.90 2.53 -11.89
N GLY A 158 -2.67 2.58 -11.41
CA GLY A 158 -1.86 1.39 -11.18
C GLY A 158 -1.34 1.34 -9.74
N LEU A 159 -1.38 0.14 -9.18
CA LEU A 159 -0.78 -0.20 -7.90
C LEU A 159 0.55 -0.90 -8.14
N VAL A 160 1.64 -0.23 -7.78
CA VAL A 160 2.96 -0.85 -7.65
C VAL A 160 2.97 -1.73 -6.40
N VAL A 161 3.31 -3.00 -6.57
CA VAL A 161 3.45 -3.98 -5.48
C VAL A 161 4.88 -4.51 -5.48
N ASP A 162 5.69 -4.11 -4.50
CA ASP A 162 7.06 -4.59 -4.35
C ASP A 162 7.21 -5.46 -3.10
N ALA A 163 7.84 -6.63 -3.25
CA ALA A 163 8.22 -7.44 -2.09
C ALA A 163 9.28 -6.69 -1.26
N THR A 164 9.03 -6.58 0.05
CA THR A 164 9.95 -5.93 1.00
C THR A 164 10.05 -6.76 2.28
N TRP A 165 11.04 -6.44 3.12
CA TRP A 165 11.41 -7.27 4.26
C TRP A 165 11.60 -6.43 5.52
N ALA A 166 11.11 -6.95 6.64
CA ALA A 166 11.36 -6.41 7.97
C ALA A 166 12.12 -7.43 8.82
N TYR A 167 12.97 -6.92 9.70
CA TYR A 167 13.80 -7.72 10.59
C TYR A 167 13.48 -7.34 12.03
N GLN A 168 13.31 -8.34 12.89
CA GLN A 168 13.16 -8.12 14.33
C GLN A 168 14.03 -9.11 15.09
N ASP A 169 14.52 -8.70 16.26
CA ASP A 169 15.16 -9.63 17.19
C ASP A 169 14.15 -10.54 17.92
N GLU A 170 14.64 -11.38 18.82
CA GLU A 170 13.81 -12.29 19.62
C GLU A 170 12.72 -11.55 20.42
N ASN A 171 13.04 -10.33 20.86
CA ASN A 171 12.16 -9.47 21.67
C ASN A 171 11.19 -8.63 20.81
N GLY A 172 11.23 -8.77 19.48
CA GLY A 172 10.39 -7.99 18.56
C GLY A 172 10.94 -6.59 18.24
N THR A 173 12.17 -6.27 18.65
CA THR A 173 12.78 -4.98 18.36
C THR A 173 13.16 -4.91 16.89
N PRO A 174 12.72 -3.89 16.12
CA PRO A 174 13.10 -3.73 14.73
C PRO A 174 14.61 -3.58 14.55
N LEU A 175 15.17 -4.25 13.55
CA LEU A 175 16.59 -4.22 13.23
C LEU A 175 16.84 -3.57 11.86
N ASN A 176 17.89 -2.76 11.78
CA ASN A 176 18.43 -2.19 10.54
C ASN A 176 19.61 -3.01 10.00
N MET A 177 20.07 -2.68 8.79
CA MET A 177 21.15 -3.41 8.11
C MET A 177 22.48 -3.44 8.90
N PRO A 178 22.96 -2.33 9.50
CA PRO A 178 24.11 -2.38 10.41
C PRO A 178 23.95 -3.38 11.57
N GLN A 179 22.79 -3.38 12.23
CA GLN A 179 22.51 -4.29 13.34
C GLN A 179 22.45 -5.76 12.87
N MET A 180 21.88 -6.01 11.68
CA MET A 180 21.87 -7.33 11.06
C MET A 180 23.28 -7.86 10.80
N ARG A 181 24.20 -7.00 10.33
CA ARG A 181 25.61 -7.36 10.11
C ARG A 181 26.35 -7.63 11.42
N ALA A 182 26.16 -6.78 12.43
CA ALA A 182 26.78 -6.96 13.74
C ALA A 182 26.38 -8.30 14.41
N ARG A 183 25.18 -8.80 14.09
CA ARG A 183 24.67 -10.10 14.54
C ARG A 183 25.04 -11.29 13.66
N ASN A 184 25.81 -11.07 12.58
CA ASN A 184 26.13 -12.06 11.54
C ASN A 184 24.89 -12.71 10.89
N ALA A 185 23.72 -12.06 10.97
CA ALA A 185 22.45 -12.62 10.51
C ALA A 185 22.13 -12.28 9.04
N LEU A 186 22.87 -11.35 8.43
CA LEU A 186 22.47 -10.78 7.14
C LEU A 186 22.46 -11.80 5.99
N ASN A 187 23.50 -12.62 5.85
CA ASN A 187 23.57 -13.60 4.75
C ASN A 187 22.48 -14.67 4.90
N GLU A 188 22.23 -15.15 6.12
CA GLU A 188 21.14 -16.08 6.39
C GLU A 188 19.79 -15.44 6.11
N ALA A 189 19.60 -14.17 6.48
CA ALA A 189 18.39 -13.43 6.16
C ALA A 189 18.17 -13.32 4.64
N LEU A 190 19.22 -13.07 3.84
CA LEU A 190 19.12 -13.03 2.38
C LEU A 190 18.77 -14.40 1.77
N VAL A 191 19.19 -15.50 2.41
CA VAL A 191 18.74 -16.85 2.03
C VAL A 191 17.26 -17.06 2.36
N VAL A 192 16.79 -16.59 3.53
CA VAL A 192 15.35 -16.63 3.90
C VAL A 192 14.50 -15.81 2.92
N GLN A 193 15.05 -14.71 2.42
CA GLN A 193 14.43 -13.84 1.41
C GLN A 193 14.48 -14.42 -0.01
N GLU A 194 15.15 -15.56 -0.19
CA GLU A 194 15.37 -16.23 -1.49
C GLU A 194 16.30 -15.46 -2.44
N GLU A 195 16.90 -14.36 -1.97
CA GLU A 195 17.88 -13.54 -2.72
C GLU A 195 19.19 -14.30 -2.96
N PHE A 196 19.62 -15.10 -1.98
CA PHE A 196 20.81 -15.96 -2.07
C PHE A 196 20.44 -17.43 -2.17
N LEU A 197 21.20 -18.18 -2.97
CA LEU A 197 21.10 -19.63 -3.04
C LEU A 197 21.54 -20.25 -1.71
N ARG A 198 20.75 -21.21 -1.19
CA ARG A 198 21.02 -21.88 0.09
C ARG A 198 22.43 -22.46 0.14
N GLY A 199 23.11 -22.25 1.27
CA GLY A 199 24.49 -22.73 1.48
C GLY A 199 25.55 -21.97 0.68
N THR A 200 25.19 -20.86 0.03
CA THR A 200 26.12 -20.03 -0.75
C THR A 200 25.88 -18.54 -0.51
N THR A 201 26.78 -17.69 -1.02
CA THR A 201 26.59 -16.23 -1.12
C THR A 201 26.30 -15.78 -2.55
N ARG A 202 25.87 -16.71 -3.43
CA ARG A 202 25.56 -16.39 -4.82
C ARG A 202 24.13 -15.89 -4.93
N PHE A 203 23.95 -14.83 -5.72
CA PHE A 203 22.63 -14.30 -6.05
C PHE A 203 21.78 -15.34 -6.78
N ASN A 204 20.51 -15.37 -6.43
CA ASN A 204 19.51 -16.15 -7.12
C ASN A 204 19.07 -15.41 -8.39
N LEU A 205 19.53 -15.88 -9.54
CA LEU A 205 19.21 -15.25 -10.84
C LEU A 205 17.73 -15.35 -11.22
N GLN A 206 16.95 -16.20 -10.54
CA GLN A 206 15.51 -16.35 -10.74
C GLN A 206 14.67 -15.52 -9.76
N ILE A 207 15.29 -14.67 -8.94
CA ILE A 207 14.58 -13.95 -7.87
C ILE A 207 13.41 -13.11 -8.38
N SER A 208 13.54 -12.47 -9.54
CA SER A 208 12.42 -11.69 -10.12
C SER A 208 11.21 -12.56 -10.43
N GLN A 209 11.43 -13.78 -10.93
CA GLN A 209 10.37 -14.75 -11.20
C GLN A 209 9.74 -15.26 -9.89
N ILE A 210 10.57 -15.57 -8.90
CA ILE A 210 10.11 -15.99 -7.56
C ILE A 210 9.27 -14.89 -6.92
N ARG A 211 9.73 -13.63 -6.95
CA ARG A 211 8.98 -12.49 -6.43
C ARG A 211 7.62 -12.36 -7.12
N MET A 212 7.59 -12.43 -8.44
CA MET A 212 6.34 -12.35 -9.20
C MET A 212 5.34 -13.44 -8.78
N HIS A 213 5.75 -14.70 -8.81
CA HIS A 213 4.82 -15.83 -8.58
C HIS A 213 4.52 -16.14 -7.11
N SER A 214 5.46 -15.89 -6.21
CA SER A 214 5.32 -16.24 -4.79
C SER A 214 4.80 -15.10 -3.93
N TYR A 215 4.87 -13.85 -4.40
CA TYR A 215 4.50 -12.67 -3.61
C TYR A 215 3.52 -11.75 -4.34
N LEU A 216 3.85 -11.30 -5.55
CA LEU A 216 3.08 -10.25 -6.22
C LEU A 216 1.74 -10.75 -6.78
N LEU A 217 1.73 -11.85 -7.54
CA LEU A 217 0.49 -12.42 -8.06
C LEU A 217 -0.46 -12.90 -6.95
N PRO A 218 0.01 -13.62 -5.91
CA PRO A 218 -0.84 -13.98 -4.78
C PRO A 218 -1.41 -12.76 -4.06
N PHE A 219 -0.63 -11.69 -3.90
CA PHE A 219 -1.11 -10.43 -3.31
C PHE A 219 -2.26 -9.84 -4.14
N ALA A 220 -2.09 -9.73 -5.47
CA ALA A 220 -3.11 -9.20 -6.36
C ALA A 220 -4.40 -10.04 -6.31
N GLN A 221 -4.29 -11.36 -6.26
CA GLN A 221 -5.44 -12.26 -6.08
C GLN A 221 -6.12 -12.08 -4.73
N GLU A 222 -5.34 -12.00 -3.65
CA GLU A 222 -5.86 -11.89 -2.28
C GLU A 222 -6.62 -10.57 -2.08
N PHE A 223 -6.16 -9.50 -2.70
CA PHE A 223 -6.75 -8.17 -2.63
C PHE A 223 -7.43 -7.75 -3.93
N HIS A 224 -7.95 -8.73 -4.68
CA HIS A 224 -8.67 -8.49 -5.95
C HIS A 224 -9.82 -7.50 -5.79
N THR A 225 -10.43 -7.42 -4.60
CA THR A 225 -11.52 -6.52 -4.34
C THR A 225 -11.43 -5.96 -2.92
N PHE A 226 -11.61 -4.65 -2.77
CA PHE A 226 -11.58 -3.99 -1.46
C PHE A 226 -12.47 -2.74 -1.43
N LEU A 227 -12.95 -2.40 -0.23
CA LEU A 227 -13.80 -1.23 0.00
C LEU A 227 -12.97 0.04 0.07
N LEU A 228 -13.50 1.12 -0.50
CA LEU A 228 -12.88 2.44 -0.41
C LEU A 228 -13.42 3.21 0.79
N PRO A 229 -12.60 4.04 1.47
CA PRO A 229 -13.03 4.81 2.64
C PRO A 229 -14.08 5.89 2.30
N CYS A 230 -14.17 6.30 1.03
CA CYS A 230 -15.20 7.23 0.53
C CYS A 230 -16.51 6.52 0.11
N GLY A 231 -16.61 5.21 0.32
CA GLY A 231 -17.68 4.39 -0.25
C GLY A 231 -17.33 3.88 -1.66
N GLY A 232 -18.06 2.87 -2.10
CA GLY A 232 -17.77 2.13 -3.31
C GLY A 232 -16.72 1.03 -3.12
N GLN A 233 -16.47 0.29 -4.19
CA GLN A 233 -15.56 -0.85 -4.21
C GLN A 233 -14.60 -0.70 -5.40
N ALA A 234 -13.32 -0.90 -5.14
CA ALA A 234 -12.31 -0.97 -6.18
C ALA A 234 -11.89 -2.42 -6.42
N GLN A 235 -11.39 -2.68 -7.63
CA GLN A 235 -10.85 -3.99 -8.01
C GLN A 235 -9.38 -3.85 -8.40
N LEU A 236 -8.56 -4.79 -7.93
CA LEU A 236 -7.16 -4.93 -8.33
C LEU A 236 -7.09 -6.05 -9.36
N GLU A 237 -6.60 -5.72 -10.55
CA GLU A 237 -6.46 -6.71 -11.60
C GLU A 237 -5.39 -7.74 -11.25
N SER A 238 -5.62 -8.98 -11.70
CA SER A 238 -4.70 -10.10 -11.41
C SER A 238 -3.49 -10.15 -12.34
N VAL A 239 -3.56 -9.44 -13.47
CA VAL A 239 -2.50 -9.37 -14.48
C VAL A 239 -1.83 -8.00 -14.39
N PRO A 240 -0.52 -7.94 -14.11
CA PRO A 240 0.21 -6.68 -14.10
C PRO A 240 0.39 -6.12 -15.51
N PHE A 241 0.71 -4.82 -15.64
CA PHE A 241 0.97 -4.21 -16.94
C PHE A 241 2.12 -4.95 -17.66
N PRO A 242 1.90 -5.44 -18.90
CA PRO A 242 2.96 -6.00 -19.71
C PRO A 242 3.87 -4.89 -20.25
N VAL A 243 5.14 -5.21 -20.42
CA VAL A 243 6.10 -4.38 -21.14
C VAL A 243 6.10 -4.83 -22.60
N ILE A 244 5.64 -3.96 -23.49
CA ILE A 244 5.70 -4.16 -24.94
C ILE A 244 6.97 -3.46 -25.43
N LEU A 245 7.90 -4.23 -26.00
CA LEU A 245 9.18 -3.75 -26.54
C LEU A 245 9.09 -3.48 -28.04
#